data_AF-A0A8J7Y236-F1
#
_entry.id   AF-A0A8J7Y236-F1
#
_cell.length_a   1.000
_cell.length_b   1.000
_cell.length_c   1.000
_cell.angle_alpha   90.00
_cell.angle_beta   90.00
_cell.angle_gamma   90.00
#
_symmetry.space_group_name_H-M   'P 1'
#
loop_
_entity.id
_entity.type
_entity.pdbx_description
1 polymer ?
#
loop_
_entity_poly.entity_id
_entity_poly.type
_entity_poly.pdbx_seq_one_letter_code
_entity_poly.pdbx_strand_id
1 'polypeptide(L)'
;MSATDRALGTLGRLLLGGVALFVGLTIAAALLALLQNLVAALLGLLVTGLIAAGVGYALYWAASTVLGSRDDENGAAEFSTAATTADSQDEVDRAAERYTNGELTESEFERELEEVMADEGDGDDLESELN
;
A
#
# COMPACT_ATOMS: atom_id res chain seq x y z
N MET A 1 -50.31 16.60 -50.89
CA MET A 1 -49.53 16.64 -49.64
C MET A 1 -49.46 18.08 -49.18
N SER A 2 -50.09 18.39 -48.04
CA SER A 2 -50.26 19.76 -47.55
C SER A 2 -48.94 20.30 -46.97
N ALA A 3 -48.72 21.62 -47.06
CA ALA A 3 -47.54 22.28 -46.47
C ALA A 3 -47.43 22.05 -44.96
N THR A 4 -48.56 21.84 -44.29
CA THR A 4 -48.67 21.57 -42.86
C THR A 4 -48.02 20.24 -42.44
N ASP A 5 -48.10 19.19 -43.26
CA ASP A 5 -47.47 17.88 -42.97
C ASP A 5 -45.93 17.97 -42.97
N ARG A 6 -45.38 18.82 -43.84
CA ARG A 6 -43.92 19.04 -43.90
C ARG A 6 -43.42 19.84 -42.70
N ALA A 7 -44.16 20.87 -42.29
CA ALA A 7 -43.82 21.69 -41.12
C ALA A 7 -43.90 20.88 -39.82
N LEU A 8 -44.87 19.97 -39.70
CA LEU A 8 -44.98 19.12 -38.52
C LEU A 8 -43.82 18.10 -38.43
N GLY A 9 -43.39 17.56 -39.57
CA GLY A 9 -42.26 16.63 -39.64
C GLY A 9 -40.90 17.29 -39.34
N THR A 10 -40.69 18.54 -39.77
CA THR A 10 -39.47 19.29 -39.43
C THR A 10 -39.43 19.70 -37.96
N LEU A 11 -40.56 20.14 -37.39
CA LEU A 11 -40.66 20.47 -35.97
C LEU A 11 -40.37 19.26 -35.08
N GLY A 12 -40.95 18.10 -35.41
CA GLY A 12 -40.73 16.86 -34.67
C GLY A 12 -39.27 16.41 -34.70
N ARG A 13 -38.59 16.57 -35.83
CA ARG A 13 -37.14 16.27 -35.96
C ARG A 13 -36.27 17.22 -35.14
N LEU A 14 -36.60 18.52 -35.11
CA LEU A 14 -35.88 19.49 -34.30
C LEU A 14 -36.06 19.22 -32.81
N LEU A 15 -37.27 18.91 -32.36
CA LEU A 15 -37.53 18.54 -30.97
C LEU A 15 -36.78 17.25 -30.59
N LEU A 16 -36.85 16.22 -31.43
CA LEU A 16 -36.15 14.97 -31.16
C LEU A 16 -34.62 15.16 -31.13
N GLY A 17 -34.08 15.95 -32.05
CA GLY A 17 -32.66 16.31 -32.06
C GLY A 17 -32.24 17.11 -30.83
N GLY A 18 -33.08 18.06 -30.40
CA GLY A 18 -32.84 18.84 -29.18
C GLY A 18 -32.85 17.97 -27.92
N VAL A 19 -33.82 17.06 -27.80
CA VAL A 19 -33.89 16.11 -26.68
C VAL A 19 -32.68 15.17 -26.69
N ALA A 20 -32.31 14.62 -27.84
CA ALA A 20 -31.15 13.74 -27.96
C ALA A 20 -29.85 14.46 -27.55
N LEU A 21 -29.67 15.71 -27.97
CA LEU A 21 -28.53 16.53 -27.58
C LEU A 21 -28.52 16.82 -26.08
N PHE A 22 -29.67 17.19 -25.52
CA PHE A 22 -29.81 17.47 -24.09
C PHE A 22 -29.46 16.25 -23.22
N VAL A 23 -29.97 15.07 -23.61
CA VAL A 23 -29.65 13.80 -22.95
C VAL A 23 -28.16 13.50 -23.04
N GLY A 24 -27.57 13.63 -24.24
CA GLY A 24 -26.13 13.42 -24.44
C GLY A 24 -25.28 14.34 -23.57
N LEU A 25 -25.63 15.64 -23.51
CA LEU A 25 -24.94 16.62 -22.68
C LEU A 25 -25.06 16.32 -21.18
N THR A 26 -26.24 15.88 -20.75
CA THR A 26 -26.49 15.52 -19.35
C THR A 26 -25.64 14.32 -18.94
N ILE A 27 -25.54 13.30 -19.80
CA ILE A 27 -24.70 12.13 -19.56
C ILE A 27 -23.22 12.54 -19.51
N ALA A 28 -22.76 13.37 -20.46
CA ALA A 28 -21.38 13.86 -20.47
C ALA A 28 -21.03 14.65 -19.20
N ALA A 29 -21.94 15.53 -18.76
CA ALA A 29 -21.78 16.29 -17.53
C ALA A 29 -21.75 15.38 -16.29
N ALA A 30 -22.61 14.35 -16.25
CA ALA A 30 -22.62 13.38 -15.16
C ALA A 30 -21.29 12.59 -15.09
N LEU A 31 -20.74 12.18 -16.22
CA LEU A 31 -19.44 11.51 -16.28
C LEU A 31 -18.30 12.42 -15.80
N LEU A 32 -18.30 13.68 -16.22
CA LEU A 32 -17.31 14.65 -15.76
C LEU A 32 -17.40 14.89 -14.25
N ALA A 33 -18.63 15.05 -13.73
CA ALA A 33 -18.87 15.20 -12.30
C ALA A 33 -18.45 13.97 -11.51
N LEU A 34 -18.69 12.76 -12.04
CA LEU A 34 -18.24 11.51 -11.44
C LEU A 34 -16.71 11.45 -11.37
N LEU A 35 -16.02 11.80 -12.46
CA LEU A 35 -14.56 11.81 -12.51
C LEU A 35 -13.98 12.83 -11.53
N GLN A 36 -14.55 14.03 -11.49
CA GLN A 36 -14.16 15.08 -10.54
C GLN A 36 -14.36 14.62 -9.09
N ASN A 37 -15.49 13.98 -8.77
CA ASN A 37 -15.74 13.44 -7.44
C ASN A 37 -14.75 12.33 -7.07
N LEU A 38 -14.40 11.46 -8.03
CA LEU A 38 -13.42 10.42 -7.79
C LEU A 38 -12.05 11.01 -7.43
N VAL A 39 -11.58 12.00 -8.20
CA VAL A 39 -10.33 12.70 -7.89
C VAL A 39 -10.39 13.39 -6.53
N ALA A 40 -11.49 14.10 -6.24
CA ALA A 40 -11.68 14.77 -4.96
C ALA A 40 -11.73 13.79 -3.79
N ALA A 41 -12.36 12.62 -3.96
CA ALA A 41 -12.42 11.58 -2.95
C ALA A 41 -11.04 10.98 -2.67
N LEU A 42 -10.26 10.69 -3.72
CA LEU A 42 -8.89 10.18 -3.57
C LEU A 42 -7.99 11.19 -2.86
N LEU A 43 -8.07 12.48 -3.24
CA LEU A 43 -7.33 13.55 -2.57
C LEU A 43 -7.80 13.72 -1.12
N GLY A 44 -9.10 13.66 -0.87
CA GLY A 44 -9.68 13.75 0.47
C GLY A 44 -9.22 12.60 1.36
N LEU A 45 -9.18 11.38 0.83
CA LEU A 45 -8.67 10.20 1.53
C LEU A 45 -7.17 10.33 1.82
N LEU A 46 -6.38 10.79 0.85
CA LEU A 46 -4.95 11.05 1.04
C LEU A 46 -4.72 12.09 2.15
N VAL A 47 -5.40 13.23 2.08
CA VAL A 47 -5.26 14.31 3.08
C VAL A 47 -5.72 13.82 4.45
N THR A 48 -6.84 13.13 4.54
CA THR A 48 -7.34 12.55 5.80
C THR A 48 -6.36 11.53 6.36
N GLY A 49 -5.79 10.68 5.51
CA GLY A 49 -4.76 9.71 5.87
C GLY A 49 -3.50 10.38 6.41
N LEU A 50 -3.03 11.44 5.76
CA LEU A 50 -1.87 12.22 6.22
C LEU A 50 -2.15 12.89 7.57
N ILE A 51 -3.34 13.46 7.76
CA ILE A 51 -3.72 14.04 9.05
C ILE A 51 -3.77 12.95 10.13
N ALA A 52 -4.41 11.82 9.85
CA ALA A 52 -4.49 10.71 10.81
C ALA A 52 -3.11 10.16 11.17
N ALA A 53 -2.22 9.97 10.19
CA ALA A 53 -0.84 9.56 10.40
C ALA A 53 -0.06 10.61 11.22
N GLY A 54 -0.22 11.90 10.91
CA GLY A 54 0.42 12.99 11.65
C GLY A 54 -0.07 13.07 13.10
N VAL A 55 -1.37 12.91 13.34
CA VAL A 55 -1.95 12.84 14.69
C VAL A 55 -1.43 11.60 15.43
N GLY A 56 -1.42 10.43 14.78
CA GLY A 56 -0.88 9.21 15.34
C GLY A 56 0.59 9.35 15.75
N TYR A 57 1.41 9.95 14.87
CA TYR A 57 2.81 10.24 15.15
C TYR A 57 2.97 11.21 16.32
N ALA A 58 2.18 12.28 16.37
CA ALA A 58 2.21 13.24 17.48
C ALA A 58 1.83 12.59 18.82
N LEU A 59 0.82 11.71 18.81
CA LEU A 59 0.42 10.94 19.99
C LEU A 59 1.51 9.95 20.41
N TYR A 60 2.12 9.24 19.46
CA TYR A 60 3.25 8.35 19.71
C TYR A 60 4.42 9.10 20.35
N TRP A 61 4.80 10.25 19.79
CA TRP A 61 5.87 11.09 20.32
C TRP A 61 5.56 11.65 21.70
N ALA A 62 4.31 12.08 21.95
CA ALA A 62 3.88 12.54 23.27
C ALA A 62 3.86 11.42 24.31
N ALA A 63 3.43 10.21 23.91
CA ALA A 63 3.43 9.05 24.78
C ALA A 63 4.86 8.60 25.09
N SER A 64 5.75 8.54 24.09
CA SER A 64 7.14 8.12 24.28
C SER A 64 7.95 9.11 25.12
N THR A 65 7.66 10.41 25.05
CA THR A 65 8.31 11.41 25.93
C THR A 65 7.85 11.30 27.39
N VAL A 66 6.57 11.02 27.64
CA VAL A 66 6.02 10.85 29.00
C VAL A 66 6.37 9.48 29.60
N LEU A 67 6.39 8.42 28.79
CA LEU A 67 6.64 7.04 29.23
C LEU A 67 8.13 6.69 29.21
N GLY A 68 8.87 7.11 28.18
CA GLY A 68 10.32 6.89 28.05
C GLY A 68 11.18 7.66 29.06
N SER A 69 10.60 8.54 29.86
CA SER A 69 11.28 9.10 31.06
C SER A 69 11.32 8.11 32.24
N ARG A 70 10.74 6.91 32.13
CA ARG A 70 10.74 5.86 33.18
C ARG A 70 11.45 4.56 32.79
N ASP A 71 11.88 4.40 31.54
CA ASP A 71 12.41 3.14 31.02
C ASP A 71 13.93 3.15 30.76
N ASP A 72 14.70 4.01 31.43
CA ASP A 72 16.16 3.89 31.50
C ASP A 72 16.63 2.77 32.48
N GLU A 73 15.71 2.05 33.15
CA GLU A 73 16.06 1.05 34.17
C GLU A 73 15.55 -0.39 33.91
N ASN A 74 14.93 -0.71 32.77
CA ASN A 74 14.52 -2.09 32.46
C ASN A 74 15.04 -2.57 31.09
N GLY A 75 16.36 -2.54 30.95
CA GLY A 75 17.04 -3.36 29.96
C GLY A 75 16.98 -4.84 30.33
N ALA A 76 16.75 -5.67 29.31
CA ALA A 76 17.04 -7.10 29.26
C ALA A 76 16.08 -8.06 30.00
N ALA A 77 14.89 -8.28 29.42
CA ALA A 77 14.18 -9.55 29.57
C ALA A 77 13.28 -9.85 28.37
N GLU A 78 13.81 -9.83 27.13
CA GLU A 78 13.29 -10.52 25.93
C GLU A 78 14.13 -10.10 24.69
N PHE A 79 15.39 -10.51 24.63
CA PHE A 79 16.23 -10.32 23.43
C PHE A 79 17.22 -11.48 23.29
N SER A 80 16.70 -12.71 23.21
CA SER A 80 17.53 -13.87 22.85
C SER A 80 17.10 -14.52 21.54
N THR A 81 15.88 -14.25 21.04
CA THR A 81 15.43 -14.71 19.71
C THR A 81 15.68 -13.65 18.63
N ALA A 82 15.49 -12.37 18.93
CA ALA A 82 15.67 -11.29 17.96
C ALA A 82 17.14 -10.95 17.63
N ALA A 83 18.09 -11.31 18.50
CA ALA A 83 19.52 -11.10 18.25
C ALA A 83 20.04 -12.01 17.15
N THR A 84 19.66 -13.29 17.18
CA THR A 84 19.99 -14.27 16.15
C THR A 84 19.35 -13.90 14.82
N THR A 85 18.04 -13.59 14.79
CA THR A 85 17.38 -13.21 13.53
C THR A 85 17.95 -11.91 12.93
N ALA A 86 18.35 -10.94 13.76
CA ALA A 86 18.97 -9.70 13.26
C ALA A 86 20.38 -9.94 12.68
N ASP A 87 21.18 -10.82 13.30
CA ASP A 87 22.51 -11.19 12.81
C ASP A 87 22.40 -11.98 11.50
N SER A 88 21.48 -12.96 11.43
CA SER A 88 21.17 -13.71 10.20
C SER A 88 20.68 -12.81 9.06
N GLN A 89 19.84 -11.82 9.38
CA GLN A 89 19.31 -10.88 8.38
C GLN A 89 20.42 -9.95 7.84
N ASP A 90 21.36 -9.53 8.68
CA ASP A 90 22.55 -8.76 8.27
C ASP A 90 23.52 -9.59 7.40
N GLU A 91 23.58 -10.92 7.58
CA GLU A 91 24.37 -11.81 6.73
C GLU A 91 23.74 -12.03 5.35
N VAL A 92 22.42 -12.19 5.28
CA VAL A 92 21.66 -12.30 4.04
C VAL A 92 21.75 -11.01 3.21
N ASP A 93 21.61 -9.84 3.86
CA ASP A 93 21.71 -8.55 3.19
C ASP A 93 23.11 -8.32 2.60
N ARG A 94 24.16 -8.80 3.28
CA ARG A 94 25.55 -8.74 2.80
C ARG A 94 25.82 -9.68 1.62
N ALA A 95 25.17 -10.84 1.56
CA ALA A 95 25.25 -11.74 0.42
C ALA A 95 24.53 -11.16 -0.81
N ALA A 96 23.36 -10.55 -0.61
CA ALA A 96 22.59 -9.89 -1.67
C ALA A 96 23.33 -8.68 -2.27
N GLU A 97 24.02 -7.89 -1.44
CA GLU A 97 24.82 -6.75 -1.91
C GLU A 97 26.00 -7.20 -2.80
N ARG A 98 26.65 -8.33 -2.47
CA ARG A 98 27.76 -8.89 -3.24
C ARG A 98 27.33 -9.55 -4.56
N TYR A 99 26.14 -10.16 -4.63
CA TYR A 99 25.53 -10.61 -5.88
C TYR A 99 25.24 -9.43 -6.82
N THR A 100 24.67 -8.35 -6.28
CA THR A 100 24.28 -7.16 -7.06
C THR A 100 25.51 -6.40 -7.61
N ASN A 101 26.64 -6.46 -6.90
CA ASN A 101 27.93 -5.94 -7.37
C ASN A 101 28.64 -6.87 -8.38
N GLY A 102 28.08 -8.05 -8.67
CA GLY A 102 28.63 -9.02 -9.63
C GLY A 102 29.87 -9.76 -9.11
N GLU A 103 30.11 -9.74 -7.79
CA GLU A 103 31.22 -10.43 -7.14
C GLU A 103 30.89 -11.89 -6.78
N LEU A 104 29.61 -12.28 -6.77
CA LEU A 104 29.17 -13.68 -6.66
C LEU A 104 28.35 -14.11 -7.88
N THR A 105 28.57 -15.34 -8.32
CA THR A 105 27.77 -16.00 -9.35
C THR A 105 26.47 -16.55 -8.72
N GLU A 106 25.36 -16.62 -9.47
CA GLU A 106 24.05 -17.10 -8.99
C GLU A 106 24.14 -18.41 -8.19
N SER A 107 24.91 -19.39 -8.69
CA SER A 107 25.07 -20.71 -8.06
C SER A 107 25.82 -20.69 -6.72
N GLU A 108 26.59 -19.63 -6.47
CA GLU A 108 27.33 -19.45 -5.21
C GLU A 108 26.45 -18.74 -4.18
N PHE A 109 25.60 -17.80 -4.63
CA PHE A 109 24.61 -17.14 -3.79
C PHE A 109 23.58 -18.12 -3.23
N GLU A 110 23.04 -19.02 -4.07
CA GLU A 110 22.06 -20.03 -3.61
C GLU A 110 22.65 -20.98 -2.55
N ARG A 111 23.94 -21.32 -2.66
CA ARG A 111 24.61 -22.20 -1.69
C ARG A 111 24.85 -21.50 -0.35
N GLU A 112 25.28 -20.24 -0.37
CA GLU A 112 25.51 -19.44 0.84
C GLU A 112 24.18 -19.14 1.55
N LEU A 113 23.09 -18.91 0.80
CA LEU A 113 21.75 -18.72 1.36
C LEU A 113 21.20 -20.00 2.01
N GLU A 114 21.43 -21.17 1.39
CA GLU A 114 21.00 -22.46 1.96
C GLU A 114 21.79 -22.81 3.23
N GLU A 115 23.06 -22.44 3.32
CA GLU A 115 23.88 -22.63 4.53
C GLU A 115 23.41 -21.76 5.70
N VAL A 116 23.11 -20.48 5.46
CA VAL A 116 22.55 -19.57 6.48
C VAL A 116 21.17 -20.03 6.93
N MET A 117 20.31 -20.47 6.00
CA MET A 117 18.96 -20.95 6.33
C MET A 117 18.96 -22.33 7.00
N ALA A 118 19.95 -23.18 6.71
CA ALA A 118 20.12 -24.48 7.36
C ALA A 118 20.62 -24.34 8.82
N ASP A 119 21.50 -23.37 9.10
CA ASP A 119 21.94 -23.05 10.48
C ASP A 119 20.78 -22.52 11.35
N GLU A 120 19.82 -21.80 10.74
CA GLU A 120 18.56 -21.39 11.38
C GLU A 120 17.55 -22.55 11.59
N GLY A 121 17.72 -23.69 10.91
CA GLY A 121 16.74 -24.79 10.88
C GLY A 121 17.09 -26.03 11.71
N ASP A 122 18.34 -26.21 12.15
CA ASP A 122 18.85 -27.46 12.76
C ASP A 122 19.08 -27.35 14.29
N GLY A 123 18.39 -26.41 14.96
CA GLY A 123 18.42 -26.23 16.43
C GLY A 123 17.18 -26.72 17.17
N ASP A 124 16.09 -27.04 16.47
CA ASP A 124 14.80 -27.43 17.06
C ASP A 124 14.53 -28.93 16.89
N ASP A 125 15.45 -29.75 17.37
CA ASP A 125 15.12 -31.08 17.87
C ASP A 125 15.97 -31.30 19.12
N LEU A 126 15.33 -31.55 20.27
CA LEU A 126 15.74 -32.52 21.30
C LEU A 126 14.87 -32.37 22.57
N GLU A 127 13.86 -33.23 22.69
CA GLU A 127 13.72 -34.09 23.87
C GLU A 127 13.69 -33.43 25.26
N SER A 128 12.63 -32.67 25.63
CA SER A 128 12.36 -32.35 27.04
C SER A 128 10.91 -31.96 27.29
N GLU A 129 9.98 -32.92 27.41
CA GLU A 129 8.98 -32.91 28.49
C GLU A 129 8.15 -34.21 28.47
N LEU A 130 8.79 -35.33 28.82
CA LEU A 130 8.08 -36.36 29.57
C LEU A 130 8.06 -35.91 31.03
N ASN A 131 7.00 -35.22 31.46
CA ASN A 131 6.58 -35.16 32.86
C ASN A 131 5.05 -35.21 32.96
#